data_AF-A0A961LYH0-F1
#
_entry.id   AF-A0A961LYH0-F1
#
_cell.length_a   1.000
_cell.length_b   1.000
_cell.length_c   1.000
_cell.angle_alpha   90.00
_cell.angle_beta   90.00
_cell.angle_gamma   90.00
#
_symmetry.space_group_name_H-M   'P 1'
#
loop_
_entity.id
_entity.type
_entity.pdbx_description
1 polymer ?
#
loop_
_entity_poly.entity_id
_entity_poly.type
_entity_poly.pdbx_seq_one_letter_code
_entity_poly.pdbx_strand_id
1 'polypeptide(L)'
;MLTPEFAEFEAGWNRGENQLVHARLAADLDTPVSLMLKIVGNRKDSFMLESVTGGEVRGRYSIVGTKPDLIWQCRGAQSRINREARFDDAAFTDLPGPPLDALRALLAESRITMPRDLPAISAGLFGYLG
;
A
#
# COMPACT_ATOMS: atom_id res chain seq x y z
N MET A 1 -20.02 -1.94 -6.02
CA MET A 1 -20.19 -2.94 -4.93
C MET A 1 -18.81 -3.19 -4.33
N LEU A 2 -18.72 -3.30 -3.01
CA LEU A 2 -17.47 -3.65 -2.33
C LEU A 2 -17.33 -5.18 -2.35
N THR A 3 -16.09 -5.66 -2.36
CA THR A 3 -15.78 -7.09 -2.27
C THR A 3 -14.57 -7.24 -1.35
N PRO A 4 -14.60 -8.17 -0.37
CA PRO A 4 -15.72 -9.03 0.00
C PRO A 4 -16.90 -8.25 0.61
N GLU A 5 -18.06 -8.91 0.73
CA GLU A 5 -19.22 -8.36 1.45
C GLU A 5 -18.93 -8.31 2.96
N PHE A 6 -19.67 -7.46 3.68
CA PHE A 6 -19.41 -7.18 5.10
C PHE A 6 -19.31 -8.46 5.95
N ALA A 7 -20.25 -9.39 5.80
CA ALA A 7 -20.28 -10.61 6.61
C ALA A 7 -19.06 -11.52 6.39
N GLU A 8 -18.53 -11.57 5.15
CA GLU A 8 -17.32 -12.34 4.85
C GLU A 8 -16.09 -11.65 5.41
N PHE A 9 -15.99 -10.33 5.25
CA PHE A 9 -14.92 -9.53 5.85
C PHE A 9 -14.87 -9.67 7.37
N GLU A 10 -16.03 -9.53 8.03
CA GLU A 10 -16.17 -9.63 9.49
C GLU A 10 -15.72 -11.02 10.00
N ALA A 11 -16.08 -12.09 9.29
CA ALA A 11 -15.67 -13.43 9.66
C ALA A 11 -14.14 -13.60 9.61
N GLY A 12 -13.47 -13.09 8.57
CA GLY A 12 -11.99 -13.11 8.47
C GLY A 12 -11.33 -12.19 9.51
N TRP A 13 -11.92 -11.03 9.77
CA TRP A 13 -11.42 -10.08 10.77
C TRP A 13 -11.40 -10.70 12.17
N ASN A 14 -12.47 -11.38 12.55
CA ASN A 14 -12.56 -12.08 13.84
C ASN A 14 -11.56 -13.24 13.99
N ARG A 15 -10.98 -13.72 12.88
CA ARG A 15 -9.87 -14.70 12.87
C ARG A 15 -8.49 -14.05 12.86
N GLY A 16 -8.40 -12.71 12.83
CA GLY A 16 -7.15 -11.98 12.76
C GLY A 16 -6.50 -12.01 11.37
N GLU A 17 -7.28 -12.24 10.32
CA GLU A 17 -6.76 -12.32 8.95
C GLU A 17 -6.62 -10.92 8.34
N ASN A 18 -5.45 -10.64 7.77
CA ASN A 18 -5.27 -9.48 6.90
C ASN A 18 -6.04 -9.70 5.59
N GLN A 19 -6.88 -8.73 5.22
CA GLN A 19 -7.81 -8.85 4.10
C GLN A 19 -7.81 -7.58 3.24
N LEU A 20 -8.22 -7.73 1.98
CA LEU A 20 -8.42 -6.61 1.06
C LEU A 20 -9.90 -6.37 0.82
N VAL A 21 -10.31 -5.11 0.92
CA VAL A 21 -11.61 -4.64 0.45
C VAL A 21 -11.38 -3.80 -0.79
N HIS A 22 -12.07 -4.12 -1.87
CA HIS A 22 -11.92 -3.43 -3.14
C HIS A 22 -13.27 -3.21 -3.84
N ALA A 23 -13.27 -2.28 -4.81
CA ALA A 23 -14.36 -2.08 -5.75
C ALA A 23 -13.78 -1.85 -7.14
N ARG A 24 -14.59 -2.17 -8.15
CA ARG A 24 -14.28 -1.86 -9.56
C ARG A 24 -15.18 -0.72 -10.00
N LEU A 25 -14.57 0.29 -10.61
CA LEU A 25 -15.25 1.48 -11.11
C LEU A 25 -14.84 1.68 -12.58
N ALA A 26 -15.79 2.08 -13.42
CA ALA A 26 -15.49 2.50 -14.78
C ALA A 26 -14.72 3.83 -14.74
N ALA A 27 -13.63 3.92 -15.49
CA ALA A 27 -12.74 5.08 -15.53
C ALA A 27 -12.27 5.36 -16.97
N ASP A 28 -13.11 5.08 -17.96
CA ASP A 28 -12.74 5.11 -19.38
C ASP A 28 -12.35 6.51 -19.89
N LEU A 29 -12.80 7.56 -19.18
CA LEU A 29 -12.48 8.97 -19.47
C LEU A 29 -11.28 9.49 -18.67
N ASP A 30 -10.66 8.62 -17.89
CA ASP A 30 -9.59 8.98 -16.97
C ASP A 30 -8.27 8.35 -17.39
N THR A 31 -7.20 9.15 -17.32
CA THR A 31 -5.83 8.67 -17.43
C THR A 31 -5.28 8.44 -16.04
N PRO A 32 -4.20 7.65 -15.87
CA PRO A 32 -3.55 7.53 -14.57
C PRO A 32 -3.22 8.89 -13.96
N VAL A 33 -2.65 9.81 -14.74
CA VAL A 33 -2.31 11.17 -14.27
C VAL A 33 -3.55 11.94 -13.80
N SER A 34 -4.66 11.90 -14.53
CA SER A 34 -5.89 12.57 -14.09
C SER A 34 -6.46 11.95 -12.83
N LEU A 35 -6.38 10.62 -12.66
CA LEU A 35 -6.77 9.94 -11.43
C LEU A 35 -5.90 10.34 -10.24
N MET A 36 -4.58 10.45 -10.41
CA MET A 36 -3.70 10.94 -9.36
C MET A 36 -4.10 12.34 -8.91
N LEU A 37 -4.34 13.26 -9.84
CA LEU A 37 -4.76 14.62 -9.49
C LEU A 37 -6.12 14.64 -8.77
N LYS A 38 -7.09 13.84 -9.23
CA LYS A 38 -8.44 13.75 -8.65
C LYS A 38 -8.47 13.08 -7.26
N ILE A 39 -7.73 11.99 -7.09
CA ILE A 39 -7.78 11.15 -5.88
C ILE A 39 -6.79 11.65 -4.82
N VAL A 40 -5.59 12.01 -5.25
CA VAL A 40 -4.48 12.34 -4.37
C VAL A 40 -4.32 13.85 -4.20
N GLY A 41 -4.33 14.59 -5.30
CA GLY A 41 -3.95 16.01 -5.28
C GLY A 41 -2.49 16.20 -4.86
N ASN A 42 -2.23 17.11 -3.92
CA ASN A 42 -0.87 17.40 -3.41
C ASN A 42 -0.59 16.74 -2.04
N ARG A 43 -1.15 15.55 -1.79
CA ARG A 43 -0.95 14.86 -0.51
C ARG A 43 0.47 14.30 -0.42
N LYS A 44 1.07 14.45 0.77
CA LYS A 44 2.30 13.77 1.17
C LYS A 44 2.11 12.25 1.12
N ASP A 45 3.23 11.52 1.08
CA ASP A 45 3.28 10.05 1.17
C ASP A 45 2.36 9.37 0.15
N SER A 46 2.36 9.92 -1.07
CA SER A 46 1.58 9.43 -2.19
C SER A 46 2.47 9.19 -3.40
N PHE A 47 2.12 8.23 -4.23
CA PHE A 47 2.93 7.83 -5.37
C PHE A 47 2.08 7.42 -6.57
N MET A 48 2.71 7.47 -7.74
CA MET A 48 2.24 6.84 -8.97
C MET A 48 3.36 5.90 -9.46
N LEU A 49 3.02 4.65 -9.73
CA LEU A 49 3.90 3.71 -10.44
C LEU A 49 3.24 3.34 -11.76
N GLU A 50 3.96 3.57 -12.86
CA GLU A 50 3.56 3.09 -14.17
C GLU A 50 4.55 2.02 -14.63
N SER A 51 4.04 0.87 -15.05
CA SER A 51 4.89 -0.14 -15.68
C SER A 51 5.22 0.30 -17.11
N VAL A 52 6.51 0.32 -17.45
CA VAL A 52 6.99 0.51 -18.83
C VAL A 52 7.71 -0.75 -19.23
N THR A 53 7.14 -1.52 -20.16
CA THR A 53 7.84 -2.70 -20.70
C THR A 53 8.47 -2.30 -22.03
N GLY A 54 9.80 -2.20 -22.07
CA GLY A 54 10.59 -2.19 -23.31
C GLY A 54 10.14 -1.21 -24.40
N GLY A 55 10.01 0.08 -24.08
CA GLY A 55 10.02 1.16 -25.08
C GLY A 55 8.72 1.51 -25.80
N GLU A 56 7.75 0.59 -25.94
CA GLU A 56 6.56 0.85 -26.77
C GLU A 56 5.21 0.43 -26.17
N VAL A 57 5.18 -0.33 -25.07
CA VAL A 57 3.93 -0.75 -24.42
C VAL A 57 3.83 -0.17 -23.02
N ARG A 58 2.91 0.80 -22.83
CA ARG A 58 2.43 1.18 -21.50
C ARG A 58 1.91 -0.08 -20.81
N GLY A 59 2.45 -0.40 -19.64
CA GLY A 59 2.11 -1.61 -18.91
C GLY A 59 0.62 -1.68 -18.58
N ARG A 60 0.13 -2.90 -18.34
CA ARG A 60 -1.29 -3.20 -18.14
C ARG A 60 -1.93 -2.46 -16.96
N TYR A 61 -1.12 -1.99 -16.00
CA TYR A 61 -1.58 -1.32 -14.79
C TYR A 61 -0.73 -0.08 -14.49
N SER A 62 -1.41 1.00 -14.09
CA SER A 62 -0.83 2.10 -13.33
C SER A 62 -1.38 2.03 -11.90
N ILE A 63 -0.53 2.32 -10.92
CA ILE A 63 -0.82 2.16 -9.50
C ILE A 63 -0.70 3.51 -8.83
N VAL A 64 -1.76 3.92 -8.12
CA VAL A 64 -1.77 5.12 -7.28
C VAL A 64 -1.88 4.68 -5.82
N GLY A 65 -0.94 5.11 -5.00
CA GLY A 65 -0.98 4.94 -3.55
C GLY A 65 -1.09 6.29 -2.84
N THR A 66 -1.87 6.36 -1.77
CA THR A 66 -2.03 7.56 -0.93
C THR A 66 -2.53 7.18 0.45
N LYS A 67 -2.35 8.07 1.44
CA LYS A 67 -2.83 7.92 2.82
C LYS A 67 -2.39 6.57 3.44
N PRO A 68 -1.09 6.28 3.51
CA PRO A 68 -0.61 5.08 4.18
C PRO A 68 -1.11 5.07 5.63
N ASP A 69 -1.50 3.90 6.10
CA ASP A 69 -1.75 3.64 7.52
C ASP A 69 -0.44 3.38 8.28
N LEU A 70 0.60 2.96 7.58
CA LEU A 70 1.88 2.59 8.15
C LEU A 70 3.05 3.15 7.33
N ILE A 71 4.02 3.75 8.02
CA ILE A 71 5.32 4.15 7.44
C ILE A 71 6.45 3.53 8.26
N TRP A 72 7.36 2.83 7.57
CA TRP A 72 8.61 2.35 8.15
C TRP A 72 9.78 3.19 7.61
N GLN A 73 10.72 3.55 8.47
CA GLN A 73 11.91 4.32 8.12
C GLN A 73 13.15 3.75 8.78
N CYS A 74 14.29 3.89 8.11
CA CYS A 74 15.60 3.55 8.65
C CYS A 74 16.58 4.69 8.42
N ARG A 75 17.38 5.01 9.44
CA ARG A 75 18.52 5.93 9.36
C ARG A 75 19.73 5.29 10.01
N GLY A 76 20.75 4.98 9.22
CA GLY A 76 21.91 4.22 9.68
C GLY A 76 21.50 2.83 10.18
N ALA A 77 21.80 2.52 11.44
CA ALA A 77 21.45 1.24 12.06
C ALA A 77 20.13 1.27 12.83
N GLN A 78 19.43 2.41 12.90
CA GLN A 78 18.18 2.55 13.65
C GLN A 78 16.98 2.56 12.72
N SER A 79 16.01 1.70 12.98
CA SER A 79 14.70 1.72 12.30
C SER A 79 13.59 2.18 13.23
N ARG A 80 12.54 2.75 12.65
CA ARG A 80 11.37 3.27 13.36
C ARG A 80 10.12 3.07 12.51
N ILE A 81 8.98 3.00 13.16
CA ILE A 81 7.69 2.74 12.53
C ILE A 81 6.65 3.73 13.03
N ASN A 82 5.79 4.20 12.14
CA ASN A 82 4.61 4.97 12.47
C ASN A 82 3.39 4.19 11.97
N ARG A 83 2.60 3.63 12.89
CA ARG A 83 1.36 2.89 12.60
C ARG A 83 0.11 3.78 12.62
N GLU A 84 0.31 5.06 12.89
CA GLU A 84 -0.72 6.09 12.90
C GLU A 84 -0.49 7.10 11.78
N ALA A 85 0.29 6.75 10.75
CA ALA A 85 0.74 7.67 9.69
C ALA A 85 -0.42 8.34 8.94
N ARG A 86 -1.61 7.74 9.00
CA ARG A 86 -2.86 8.30 8.46
C ARG A 86 -3.38 9.51 9.24
N PHE A 87 -3.05 9.61 10.52
CA PHE A 87 -3.63 10.56 11.48
C PHE A 87 -2.59 11.48 12.13
N ASP A 88 -1.39 10.97 12.38
CA ASP A 88 -0.27 11.71 12.98
C ASP A 88 1.03 11.34 12.24
N ASP A 89 1.67 12.32 11.61
CA ASP A 89 2.90 12.08 10.85
C ASP A 89 4.17 12.03 11.71
N ALA A 90 4.07 12.36 13.00
CA ALA A 90 5.15 12.38 13.96
C ALA A 90 5.14 11.20 14.95
N ALA A 91 4.09 10.37 14.96
CA ALA A 91 3.89 9.21 15.86
C ALA A 91 4.84 8.01 15.60
N PHE A 92 6.11 8.28 15.30
CA PHE A 92 7.12 7.25 15.13
C PHE A 92 7.59 6.68 16.47
N THR A 93 7.69 5.36 16.51
CA THR A 93 8.34 4.61 17.60
C THR A 93 9.55 3.86 17.08
N ASP A 94 10.63 3.85 17.85
CA ASP A 94 11.83 3.10 17.49
C ASP A 94 11.59 1.59 17.55
N LEU A 95 12.15 0.87 16.58
CA LEU A 95 12.15 -0.59 16.55
C LEU A 95 13.50 -1.12 17.03
N PRO A 96 13.51 -2.17 17.87
CA PRO A 96 14.74 -2.81 18.29
C PRO A 96 15.35 -3.67 17.16
N GLY A 97 16.67 -3.85 17.21
CA GLY A 97 17.39 -4.79 16.36
C GLY A 97 17.76 -4.26 14.97
N PRO A 98 18.40 -5.12 14.14
CA PRO A 98 18.87 -4.73 12.81
C PRO A 98 17.71 -4.32 11.88
N PRO A 99 17.84 -3.23 11.10
CA PRO A 99 16.76 -2.72 10.26
C PRO A 99 16.17 -3.72 9.26
N LEU A 100 17.00 -4.58 8.64
CA LEU A 100 16.52 -5.58 7.70
C LEU A 100 15.70 -6.67 8.38
N ASP A 101 15.99 -7.00 9.63
CA ASP A 101 15.21 -7.98 10.40
C ASP A 101 13.86 -7.37 10.82
N ALA A 102 13.87 -6.11 11.25
CA ALA A 102 12.64 -5.36 11.52
C ALA A 102 11.75 -5.25 10.26
N LEU A 103 12.32 -4.96 9.10
CA LEU A 103 11.60 -4.90 7.83
C LEU A 103 11.03 -6.27 7.42
N ARG A 104 11.78 -7.36 7.62
CA ARG A 104 11.29 -8.72 7.37
C ARG A 104 10.13 -9.09 8.28
N ALA A 105 10.22 -8.77 9.57
CA ALA A 105 9.15 -8.99 10.52
C ALA A 105 7.88 -8.23 10.11
N LEU A 106 8.03 -6.96 9.71
CA LEU A 106 6.92 -6.16 9.21
C LEU A 106 6.30 -6.75 7.94
N LEU A 107 7.10 -7.18 6.97
CA LEU A 107 6.60 -7.84 5.76
C LEU A 107 5.84 -9.14 6.05
N ALA A 108 6.27 -9.89 7.07
CA ALA A 108 5.59 -11.10 7.50
C ALA A 108 4.25 -10.77 8.17
N GLU A 109 4.23 -9.76 9.03
CA GLU A 109 3.03 -9.25 9.71
C GLU A 109 1.99 -8.70 8.72
N SER A 110 2.41 -7.92 7.73
CA SER A 110 1.54 -7.30 6.71
C SER A 110 1.12 -8.27 5.60
N ARG A 111 1.46 -9.56 5.67
CA ARG A 111 1.18 -10.51 4.60
C ARG A 111 -0.33 -10.67 4.40
N ILE A 112 -0.78 -10.55 3.16
CA ILE A 112 -2.18 -10.73 2.75
C ILE A 112 -2.25 -11.85 1.73
N THR A 113 -3.26 -12.72 1.85
CA THR A 113 -3.62 -13.66 0.78
C THR A 113 -4.36 -12.90 -0.31
N MET A 114 -3.68 -12.64 -1.43
CA MET A 114 -4.24 -11.81 -2.51
C MET A 114 -5.40 -12.52 -3.23
N PRO A 115 -6.53 -11.82 -3.46
CA PRO A 115 -7.57 -12.29 -4.37
C PRO A 115 -7.00 -12.54 -5.78
N ARG A 116 -7.42 -13.64 -6.43
CA ARG A 116 -6.84 -14.08 -7.72
C ARG A 116 -7.03 -13.07 -8.86
N ASP A 117 -8.05 -12.24 -8.75
CA ASP A 117 -8.48 -11.25 -9.74
C ASP A 117 -7.92 -9.84 -9.49
N LEU A 118 -7.07 -9.69 -8.46
CA LEU A 118 -6.32 -8.47 -8.18
C LEU A 118 -4.83 -8.63 -8.52
N PRO A 119 -4.19 -7.60 -9.09
CA PRO A 119 -2.74 -7.56 -9.21
C PRO A 119 -2.06 -7.70 -7.83
N ALA A 120 -0.93 -8.40 -7.77
CA ALA A 120 -0.16 -8.55 -6.53
C ALA A 120 0.28 -7.20 -5.91
N ILE A 121 0.37 -6.16 -6.74
CA ILE A 121 0.75 -4.79 -6.34
C ILE A 121 -0.40 -3.99 -5.69
N SER A 122 -1.61 -4.58 -5.55
CA SER A 122 -2.76 -3.88 -4.96
C SER A 122 -2.60 -3.54 -3.47
N ALA A 123 -1.66 -4.16 -2.76
CA ALA A 123 -1.27 -3.81 -1.40
C ALA A 123 0.18 -4.21 -1.12
N GLY A 124 0.85 -3.45 -0.25
CA GLY A 124 2.23 -3.72 0.12
C GLY A 124 2.93 -2.52 0.75
N LEU A 125 4.22 -2.69 1.04
CA LEU A 125 5.11 -1.61 1.43
C LEU A 125 5.76 -1.03 0.17
N PHE A 126 5.56 0.25 -0.06
CA PHE A 126 6.09 0.98 -1.21
C PHE A 126 7.02 2.08 -0.74
N GLY A 127 8.19 2.16 -1.36
CA GLY A 127 9.21 3.14 -0.97
C GLY A 127 10.54 2.86 -1.66
N TYR A 128 11.61 3.31 -1.03
CA TYR A 128 12.97 3.18 -1.54
C TYR A 128 13.92 2.72 -0.45
N LEU A 129 15.01 2.07 -0.86
CA LEU A 129 16.18 1.78 -0.06
C LEU A 129 17.36 2.42 -0.79
N GLY A 130 18.23 3.12 -0.06
CA GLY A 130 19.37 3.86 -0.61
C GLY A 130 20.62 3.69 0.24
#